data_AF-A0ABD0RGI0-F1
#
_entry.id   AF-A0ABD0RGI0-F1
#
_cell.length_a   1.000
_cell.length_b   1.000
_cell.length_c   1.000
_cell.angle_alpha   90.00
_cell.angle_beta   90.00
_cell.angle_gamma   90.00
#
_symmetry.space_group_name_H-M   'P 1'
#
loop_
_entity.id
_entity.type
_entity.pdbx_description
1 polymer ?
#
loop_
_entity_poly.entity_id
_entity_poly.type
_entity_poly.pdbx_seq_one_letter_code
_entity_poly.pdbx_strand_id
1 'polypeptide(L)'
;GLTHEGHTRDVEQVYLRCAQGFLEWLYPTGAIIVNLRPNTLSPAASLLSVCIKPSKESSGTHIYLDRLGKLRLLLREEDQAEGRVHCFSIQDGALFIEAVPQRDISRKITAFQYELVNHRPGADPQSLSGMRFS
;
A
#
# COMPACT_ATOMS: atom_id res chain seq x y z
N GLY A 1 31.83 16.62 6.87
CA GLY A 1 31.31 15.49 6.09
C GLY A 1 30.09 14.97 6.79
N LEU A 2 28.93 14.99 6.15
CA LEU A 2 27.72 14.35 6.67
C LEU A 2 27.58 13.04 5.91
N THR A 3 28.22 12.00 6.41
CA THR A 3 27.92 10.62 5.99
C THR A 3 26.53 10.31 6.52
N HIS A 4 25.51 10.53 5.68
CA HIS A 4 24.17 10.02 5.90
C HIS A 4 24.13 8.53 5.48
N GLU A 5 24.92 7.72 6.18
CA GLU A 5 24.86 6.26 6.12
C GLU A 5 24.36 5.80 7.49
N GLY A 6 23.05 5.75 7.67
CA GLY A 6 22.46 5.35 8.95
C GLY A 6 20.97 5.00 8.92
N HIS A 7 20.22 5.45 7.92
CA HIS A 7 18.77 5.14 7.80
C HIS A 7 18.42 4.32 6.56
N THR A 8 19.41 3.83 5.79
CA THR A 8 19.17 3.09 4.55
C THR A 8 18.55 1.69 4.76
N ARG A 9 18.20 1.32 6.00
CA ARG A 9 17.63 0.01 6.34
C ARG A 9 16.55 0.02 7.42
N ASP A 10 16.15 1.17 7.94
CA ASP A 10 15.06 1.20 8.92
C ASP A 10 13.73 1.04 8.19
N VAL A 11 13.08 -0.09 8.45
CA VAL A 11 11.74 -0.39 7.93
C VAL A 11 10.74 -0.08 9.04
N GLU A 12 9.94 0.97 8.87
CA GLU A 12 8.92 1.33 9.86
C GLU A 12 7.66 0.45 9.69
N GLN A 13 7.03 0.09 10.81
CA GLN A 13 5.80 -0.72 10.80
C GLN A 13 4.59 0.17 11.09
N VAL A 14 3.64 0.22 10.16
CA VAL A 14 2.37 0.94 10.30
C VAL A 14 1.24 -0.08 10.43
N TYR A 15 0.34 0.11 11.39
CA TYR A 15 -0.78 -0.81 11.64
C TYR A 15 -2.12 -0.11 11.44
N LEU A 16 -2.89 -0.58 10.45
CA LEU A 16 -4.20 -0.07 10.13
C LEU A 16 -5.27 -1.02 10.70
N ARG A 17 -6.16 -0.47 11.53
CA ARG A 17 -7.22 -1.24 12.24
C ARG A 17 -8.62 -0.99 11.67
N CYS A 18 -8.81 0.11 10.94
CA CYS A 18 -10.08 0.50 10.36
C CYS A 18 -10.38 -0.33 9.10
N ALA A 19 -11.66 -0.45 8.76
CA ALA A 19 -12.09 -1.10 7.53
C ALA A 19 -11.80 -0.25 6.28
N GLN A 20 -11.74 1.07 6.44
CA GLN A 20 -11.37 2.00 5.38
C GLN A 20 -10.59 3.17 5.95
N GLY A 21 -9.84 3.86 5.09
CA GLY A 21 -9.14 5.08 5.45
C GLY A 21 -8.21 5.56 4.36
N PHE A 22 -7.26 6.41 4.76
CA PHE A 22 -6.26 7.00 3.89
C PHE A 22 -4.89 6.94 4.57
N LEU A 23 -3.86 6.77 3.76
CA LEU A 23 -2.47 6.86 4.18
C LEU A 23 -1.80 7.96 3.36
N GLU A 24 -1.07 8.83 4.05
CA GLU A 24 -0.20 9.84 3.44
C GLU A 24 1.19 9.75 4.06
N TRP A 25 2.20 9.66 3.21
CA TRP A 25 3.60 9.65 3.61
C TRP A 25 4.35 10.76 2.87
N LEU A 26 4.73 11.79 3.63
CA LEU A 26 5.46 12.96 3.14
C LEU A 26 6.96 12.70 3.18
N TYR A 27 7.67 13.06 2.10
CA TYR A 27 9.11 12.86 1.97
C TYR A 27 9.55 11.41 2.25
N PRO A 28 9.05 10.44 1.47
CA PRO A 28 9.36 9.04 1.66
C PRO A 28 10.88 8.80 1.61
N THR A 29 11.38 8.09 2.61
CA THR A 29 12.78 7.64 2.73
C THR A 29 12.81 6.25 3.32
N GLY A 30 13.71 5.37 2.84
CA GLY A 30 13.73 3.97 3.29
C GLY A 30 12.47 3.22 2.86
N ALA A 31 11.86 2.46 3.78
CA ALA A 31 10.64 1.72 3.50
C ALA A 31 9.71 1.64 4.71
N ILE A 32 8.42 1.42 4.46
CA ILE A 32 7.43 1.12 5.50
C ILE A 32 6.67 -0.17 5.16
N ILE A 33 6.31 -0.92 6.19
CA ILE A 33 5.39 -2.06 6.09
C ILE A 33 4.05 -1.67 6.71
N VAL A 34 3.00 -1.63 5.89
CA VAL A 34 1.65 -1.33 6.29
C VAL A 34 0.88 -2.63 6.49
N ASN A 35 0.61 -2.96 7.75
CA ASN A 35 -0.13 -4.12 8.19
C ASN A 35 -1.61 -3.78 8.36
N LEU A 36 -2.48 -4.41 7.57
CA LEU A 36 -3.93 -4.33 7.75
C LEU A 36 -4.39 -5.42 8.72
N ARG A 37 -4.88 -4.98 9.89
CA ARG A 37 -5.38 -5.86 10.96
C ARG A 37 -6.75 -5.39 11.43
N PRO A 38 -7.82 -5.64 10.65
CA PRO A 38 -9.16 -5.24 11.04
C PRO A 38 -9.52 -5.81 12.40
N ASN A 39 -10.21 -5.00 13.23
CA ASN A 39 -10.64 -5.41 14.56
C ASN A 39 -11.75 -6.50 14.52
N THR A 40 -12.27 -6.84 13.35
CA THR A 40 -13.28 -7.88 13.13
C THR A 40 -12.61 -9.26 13.05
N LEU A 41 -12.24 -9.82 14.20
CA LEU A 41 -11.66 -11.15 14.35
C LEU A 41 -12.71 -12.27 14.12
N SER A 42 -13.21 -12.39 12.90
CA SER A 42 -14.04 -13.55 12.49
C SER A 42 -13.30 -14.42 11.49
N PRO A 43 -13.61 -15.72 11.38
CA PRO A 43 -13.07 -16.58 10.32
C PRO A 43 -13.31 -16.03 8.91
N ALA A 44 -14.38 -15.26 8.73
CA ALA A 44 -14.71 -14.57 7.48
C ALA A 44 -13.71 -13.45 7.13
N ALA A 45 -12.90 -12.98 8.08
CA ALA A 45 -11.84 -12.00 7.80
C ALA A 45 -10.84 -12.53 6.77
N SER A 46 -10.59 -13.84 6.73
CA SER A 46 -9.73 -14.47 5.72
C SER A 46 -10.30 -14.37 4.29
N LEU A 47 -11.60 -14.12 4.15
CA LEU A 47 -12.28 -13.88 2.89
C LEU A 47 -12.36 -12.39 2.54
N LEU A 48 -11.58 -11.53 3.19
CA LEU A 48 -11.52 -10.12 2.82
C LEU A 48 -10.51 -9.90 1.70
N SER A 49 -10.84 -8.97 0.82
CA SER A 49 -9.89 -8.32 -0.07
C SER A 49 -9.57 -6.94 0.47
N VAL A 50 -8.32 -6.54 0.30
CA VAL A 50 -7.87 -5.17 0.48
C VAL A 50 -7.88 -4.52 -0.88
N CYS A 51 -8.56 -3.39 -1.02
CA CYS A 51 -8.47 -2.54 -2.19
C CYS A 51 -7.75 -1.24 -1.83
N ILE A 52 -6.76 -0.85 -2.63
CA ILE A 52 -6.11 0.45 -2.54
C ILE A 52 -6.36 1.28 -3.79
N LYS A 53 -6.43 2.59 -3.63
CA LYS A 53 -6.48 3.55 -4.72
C LYS A 53 -5.47 4.66 -4.48
N PRO A 54 -4.40 4.73 -5.29
CA PRO A 54 -3.42 5.80 -5.18
C PRO A 54 -4.06 7.15 -5.53
N SER A 55 -3.58 8.21 -4.88
CA SER A 55 -3.84 9.57 -5.30
C SER A 55 -3.15 9.84 -6.63
N LYS A 56 -3.71 10.73 -7.45
CA LYS A 56 -3.07 11.12 -8.71
C LYS A 56 -1.73 11.84 -8.50
N GLU A 57 -1.58 12.44 -7.33
CA GLU A 57 -0.37 13.15 -6.88
C GLU A 57 0.62 12.22 -6.16
N SER A 58 0.27 10.93 -6.00
CA SER A 58 1.13 9.95 -5.34
C SER A 58 2.39 9.71 -6.16
N SER A 59 3.54 9.77 -5.49
CA SER A 59 4.87 9.67 -6.10
C SER A 59 5.93 9.31 -5.05
N GLY A 60 7.13 8.99 -5.55
CA GLY A 60 8.31 8.73 -4.74
C GLY A 60 8.42 7.33 -4.15
N THR A 61 7.51 6.40 -4.47
CA THR A 61 7.58 5.02 -3.95
C THR A 61 7.12 3.96 -4.96
N HIS A 62 7.60 2.74 -4.73
CA HIS A 62 7.00 1.51 -5.24
C HIS A 62 6.20 0.82 -4.14
N ILE A 63 5.11 0.15 -4.50
CA ILE A 63 4.26 -0.60 -3.58
C ILE A 63 4.33 -2.08 -3.93
N TYR A 64 4.64 -2.89 -2.94
CA TYR A 64 4.75 -4.35 -3.03
C TYR A 64 3.80 -5.01 -2.04
N LEU A 65 3.45 -6.25 -2.32
CA LEU A 65 2.88 -7.17 -1.33
C LEU A 65 4.01 -7.95 -0.70
N ASP A 66 4.11 -7.89 0.63
CA ASP A 66 5.03 -8.67 1.43
C ASP A 66 4.30 -9.83 2.10
N ARG A 67 4.67 -11.05 1.68
CA ARG A 67 4.24 -12.29 2.32
C ARG A 67 5.44 -13.09 2.77
N LEU A 68 5.67 -13.11 4.09
CA LEU A 68 6.77 -13.88 4.71
C LEU A 68 8.15 -13.47 4.13
N GLY A 69 8.36 -12.18 3.89
CA GLY A 69 9.60 -11.63 3.32
C GLY A 69 9.72 -11.79 1.81
N LYS A 70 8.70 -12.32 1.13
CA LYS A 70 8.66 -12.41 -0.34
C LYS A 70 7.87 -11.23 -0.88
N LEU A 71 8.57 -10.35 -1.60
CA LEU A 71 8.00 -9.17 -2.22
C LEU A 71 7.45 -9.49 -3.62
N ARG A 72 6.19 -9.10 -3.86
CA ARG A 72 5.59 -9.07 -5.20
C ARG A 72 5.16 -7.66 -5.52
N LEU A 73 5.64 -7.10 -6.62
CA LEU A 73 5.24 -5.78 -7.07
C LEU A 73 3.72 -5.70 -7.25
N LEU A 74 3.11 -4.69 -6.62
CA LEU A 74 1.69 -4.37 -6.75
C LEU A 74 1.51 -3.14 -7.65
N LEU A 75 2.32 -2.10 -7.43
CA LEU A 75 2.20 -0.83 -8.14
C LEU A 75 3.56 -0.13 -8.25
N ARG A 76 3.92 0.31 -9.46
CA ARG A 76 5.12 1.13 -9.68
C ARG A 76 4.81 2.60 -9.45
N GLU A 77 5.85 3.43 -9.32
CA GLU A 77 5.68 4.87 -9.08
C GLU A 77 4.93 5.51 -10.25
N GLU A 78 5.33 5.19 -11.47
CA GLU A 78 4.79 5.73 -12.72
C GLU A 78 3.31 5.38 -12.94
N ASP A 79 2.85 4.26 -12.40
CA ASP A 79 1.48 3.78 -12.57
C ASP A 79 0.52 4.38 -11.53
N GLN A 80 1.03 4.97 -10.44
CA GLN A 80 0.19 5.49 -9.35
C GLN A 80 -0.71 6.64 -9.80
N ALA A 81 -0.21 7.50 -10.69
CA ALA A 81 -0.93 8.67 -11.19
C ALA A 81 -2.21 8.31 -11.98
N GLU A 82 -2.32 7.06 -12.44
CA GLU A 82 -3.53 6.56 -13.10
C GLU A 82 -4.73 6.47 -12.14
N GLY A 83 -4.49 6.39 -10.82
CA GLY A 83 -5.55 6.36 -9.82
C GLY A 83 -6.46 5.13 -9.90
N ARG A 84 -5.96 4.02 -10.48
CA ARG A 84 -6.71 2.77 -10.61
C ARG A 84 -6.82 2.05 -9.27
N VAL A 85 -7.91 1.33 -9.10
CA VAL A 85 -8.12 0.51 -7.90
C VAL A 85 -7.38 -0.82 -8.05
N HIS A 86 -6.59 -1.17 -7.04
CA HIS A 86 -5.88 -2.45 -6.98
C HIS A 86 -6.37 -3.23 -5.78
N CYS A 87 -6.95 -4.40 -6.03
CA CYS A 87 -7.44 -5.29 -4.98
C CYS A 87 -6.61 -6.57 -4.89
N PHE A 88 -6.37 -7.03 -3.67
CA PHE A 88 -5.66 -8.28 -3.37
C PHE A 88 -6.28 -8.96 -2.15
N SER A 89 -6.05 -10.26 -1.97
CA SER A 89 -6.56 -10.95 -0.79
C SER A 89 -5.84 -10.43 0.45
N ILE A 90 -6.53 -10.28 1.58
CA ILE A 90 -5.85 -9.99 2.86
C ILE A 90 -4.81 -11.07 3.24
N GLN A 91 -4.92 -12.27 2.66
CA GLN A 91 -3.96 -13.36 2.83
C GLN A 91 -2.68 -13.18 2.02
N ASP A 92 -2.67 -12.26 1.05
CA ASP A 92 -1.47 -11.92 0.26
C ASP A 92 -0.44 -11.13 1.08
N GLY A 93 -0.76 -10.73 2.30
CA GLY A 93 0.17 -10.18 3.27
C GLY A 93 0.03 -8.68 3.49
N ALA A 94 1.14 -8.04 3.89
CA ALA A 94 1.21 -6.61 4.16
C ALA A 94 1.57 -5.83 2.89
N LEU A 95 1.36 -4.50 2.90
CA LEU A 95 1.96 -3.64 1.88
C LEU A 95 3.38 -3.27 2.32
N PHE A 96 4.37 -3.51 1.48
CA PHE A 96 5.72 -2.98 1.64
C PHE A 96 5.88 -1.82 0.66
N ILE A 97 6.19 -0.63 1.18
CA ILE A 97 6.26 0.60 0.40
C ILE A 97 7.68 1.13 0.52
N GLU A 98 8.40 1.17 -0.59
CA GLU A 98 9.81 1.55 -0.63
C GLU A 98 9.99 2.86 -1.40
N ALA A 99 10.78 3.76 -0.84
CA ALA A 99 11.12 5.02 -1.47
C ALA A 99 11.99 4.80 -2.72
N VAL A 100 11.59 5.39 -3.84
CA VAL A 100 12.41 5.43 -5.05
C VAL A 100 13.55 6.43 -4.84
N PRO A 101 14.82 6.04 -5.11
CA PRO A 101 15.97 6.94 -4.95
C PRO A 101 15.78 8.27 -5.70
N GLN A 102 15.65 9.35 -4.94
CA GLN A 102 15.51 10.70 -5.49
C GLN A 102 16.89 11.34 -5.68
N ARG A 103 17.05 12.13 -6.76
CA ARG A 103 18.26 12.92 -7.03
C ARG A 103 18.12 14.39 -6.63
N ASP A 104 16.91 14.80 -6.30
CA ASP A 104 16.57 16.17 -5.92
C ASP A 104 15.95 16.21 -4.53
N ILE A 105 15.68 17.41 -4.04
CA ILE A 105 14.98 17.68 -2.78
C ILE A 105 13.50 18.00 -3.02
N SER A 106 12.95 17.57 -4.16
CA SER A 106 11.57 17.86 -4.49
C SER A 106 10.64 17.17 -3.50
N ARG A 107 9.51 17.84 -3.20
CA ARG A 107 8.48 17.26 -2.35
C ARG A 107 7.86 16.07 -3.08
N LYS A 108 8.00 14.88 -2.50
CA LYS A 108 7.30 13.66 -2.88
C LYS A 108 6.30 13.27 -1.81
N ILE A 109 5.16 12.76 -2.23
CA ILE A 109 4.08 12.32 -1.34
C ILE A 109 3.61 10.98 -1.86
N THR A 110 3.65 9.94 -1.03
CA THR A 110 2.95 8.68 -1.32
C THR A 110 1.62 8.71 -0.61
N ALA A 111 0.54 8.58 -1.37
CA ALA A 111 -0.81 8.76 -0.86
C ALA A 111 -1.77 7.76 -1.50
N PHE A 112 -2.57 7.05 -0.68
CA PHE A 112 -3.62 6.18 -1.19
C PHE A 112 -4.76 6.00 -0.19
N GLN A 113 -5.96 5.81 -0.73
CA GLN A 113 -7.11 5.32 0.03
C GLN A 113 -7.07 3.81 0.12
N TYR A 114 -7.56 3.23 1.22
CA TYR A 114 -7.71 1.79 1.38
C TYR A 114 -9.11 1.45 1.89
N GLU A 115 -9.61 0.28 1.48
CA GLU A 115 -10.88 -0.27 1.93
C GLU A 115 -10.80 -1.81 1.98
N LEU A 116 -11.41 -2.40 2.99
CA LEU A 116 -11.62 -3.83 3.11
C LEU A 116 -12.99 -4.21 2.55
N VAL A 117 -13.00 -5.08 1.56
CA VAL A 117 -14.22 -5.56 0.90
C VAL A 117 -14.36 -7.07 1.07
N ASN A 118 -15.59 -7.57 1.18
CA ASN A 118 -15.83 -9.01 1.18
C ASN A 118 -15.51 -9.60 -0.20
N HIS A 119 -14.61 -10.57 -0.24
CA HIS A 119 -14.31 -11.32 -1.45
C HIS A 119 -15.55 -12.15 -1.85
N ARG A 120 -16.12 -11.86 -3.03
CA ARG A 120 -17.07 -12.77 -3.67
C ARG A 120 -16.28 -13.76 -4.54
N PRO A 121 -16.30 -15.07 -4.25
CA PRO A 121 -15.68 -16.06 -5.12
C PRO A 121 -16.22 -15.92 -6.54
N GLY A 122 -15.34 -15.67 -7.52
CA GLY A 122 -15.71 -15.50 -8.94
C GLY A 122 -15.74 -14.05 -9.46
N ALA A 123 -15.51 -13.04 -8.60
CA ALA A 123 -15.25 -11.68 -9.06
C ALA A 123 -13.76 -11.55 -9.41
N ASP A 124 -13.45 -11.20 -10.66
CA ASP A 124 -12.09 -10.82 -11.05
C ASP A 124 -11.64 -9.63 -10.16
N PRO A 125 -10.46 -9.64 -9.53
CA PRO A 125 -9.94 -8.47 -8.84
C PRO A 125 -9.91 -7.20 -9.73
N GLN A 126 -9.86 -7.35 -11.06
CA GLN A 126 -10.03 -6.24 -12.01
C GLN A 126 -11.50 -5.81 -12.20
N SER A 127 -12.48 -6.69 -11.97
CA SER A 127 -13.93 -6.36 -11.97
C SER A 127 -14.32 -5.43 -10.82
N LEU A 128 -13.47 -5.29 -9.79
CA LEU A 128 -13.64 -4.32 -8.71
C LEU A 128 -13.19 -2.90 -9.12
N SER A 129 -12.72 -2.68 -10.35
CA SER A 129 -12.33 -1.35 -10.85
C SER A 129 -13.48 -0.33 -10.89
N GLY A 130 -14.74 -0.77 -10.69
CA GLY A 130 -15.91 0.08 -10.49
C GLY A 130 -16.19 0.48 -9.03
N MET A 131 -15.40 0.00 -8.06
CA MET A 131 -15.54 0.41 -6.66
C MET A 131 -15.22 1.90 -6.55
N ARG A 132 -16.25 2.68 -6.18
CA ARG A 132 -16.03 4.01 -5.64
C ARG A 132 -15.62 3.83 -4.20
N PHE A 133 -14.39 4.23 -3.88
CA PHE A 133 -14.01 4.53 -2.50
C PHE A 133 -15.03 5.55 -1.99
N SER A 134 -15.68 5.22 -0.88
CA SER A 134 -16.76 6.05 -0.32
C SER A 134 -16.27 7.39 0.20
#